data_AF-A0A3B9HA47-F1
#
_entry.id   AF-A0A3B9HA47-F1
#
_cell.length_a   1.000
_cell.length_b   1.000
_cell.length_c   1.000
_cell.angle_alpha   90.00
_cell.angle_beta   90.00
_cell.angle_gamma   90.00
#
_symmetry.space_group_name_H-M   'P 1'
#
loop_
_entity.id
_entity.type
_entity.pdbx_description
1 polymer ?
#
loop_
_entity_poly.entity_id
_entity_poly.type
_entity_poly.pdbx_seq_one_letter_code
_entity_poly.pdbx_strand_id
1 'polypeptide(L)'
;KMLKGLPHIIENSVPFNLEADSLNGCVLGEDAVPGTPEFDLFIKEVQKEITVKTGQKCTAVRRILVPAKLVEDVQSALSKRLEKTVIGDPSNEAVRMGALATKTQVTRVKENVSKLLAEQALVYGDLEKFEVVGADKQKGAFFSPIVMLNDDPFNKLAAHNVEAFGPVSTIMPYNSLSDAVELIKMGKGSLVTSIVTANDKLAREFVTEAACSNGRILVLNERCAKESTGHGSPMPLLTHGGPGRAGGGEEMGGKRGILHYLQRTAIQGHPQTITAITQRFQVGADQPEANPHVFRQHFEELQIGDTVFTHKHTVTEADIVNFANVSGDNFYAHMDATSLEGTIFEQRVAHGYFVLSKAAGLFVDPIKGPVLLNYGIDEARFVKPVYPGATLGVKFTVKEKTDQEKRSEEDIAKGIVRFLVDVYDETGETVALATILTMVRKLDQSS
;
A
#
# COMPACT_ATOMS: atom_id res chain seq x y z
N LYS A 1 30.29 7.28 13.45
CA LYS A 1 30.92 6.10 12.79
C LYS A 1 30.02 5.68 11.63
N MET A 2 30.53 5.52 10.41
CA MET A 2 29.72 5.12 9.27
C MET A 2 29.45 3.60 9.32
N LEU A 3 28.27 3.19 9.80
CA LEU A 3 27.94 1.78 10.04
C LEU A 3 27.96 0.95 8.75
N LYS A 4 27.39 1.47 7.66
CA LYS A 4 27.42 0.85 6.33
C LYS A 4 28.84 0.59 5.78
N GLY A 5 29.85 1.28 6.32
CA GLY A 5 31.25 1.18 5.91
C GLY A 5 32.07 0.17 6.71
N LEU A 6 31.44 -0.60 7.61
CA LEU A 6 32.16 -1.60 8.40
C LEU A 6 32.61 -2.77 7.51
N PRO A 7 33.88 -3.23 7.60
CA PRO A 7 34.44 -4.23 6.70
C PRO A 7 33.57 -5.48 6.54
N HIS A 8 33.03 -6.01 7.63
CA HIS A 8 32.17 -7.20 7.60
C HIS A 8 30.91 -7.09 6.71
N ILE A 9 30.33 -5.89 6.53
CA ILE A 9 29.15 -5.68 5.68
C ILE A 9 29.59 -5.72 4.21
N ILE A 10 30.72 -5.06 3.91
CA ILE A 10 31.27 -4.95 2.56
C ILE A 10 31.83 -6.29 2.09
N GLU A 11 32.68 -6.93 2.90
CA GLU A 11 33.38 -8.17 2.57
C GLU A 11 32.41 -9.34 2.37
N ASN A 12 31.30 -9.38 3.11
CA ASN A 12 30.33 -10.46 3.04
C ASN A 12 29.04 -10.08 2.28
N SER A 13 28.96 -8.87 1.70
CA SER A 13 27.76 -8.36 1.02
C SER A 13 26.48 -8.50 1.86
N VAL A 14 26.58 -8.24 3.17
CA VAL A 14 25.45 -8.39 4.09
C VAL A 14 24.39 -7.34 3.76
N PRO A 15 23.11 -7.73 3.56
CA PRO A 15 22.02 -6.77 3.43
C PRO A 15 21.99 -5.82 4.64
N PHE A 16 22.15 -4.52 4.40
CA PHE A 16 22.16 -3.49 5.43
C PHE A 16 21.03 -2.49 5.15
N ASN A 17 19.94 -2.59 5.90
CA ASN A 17 18.86 -1.61 5.85
C ASN A 17 19.21 -0.41 6.73
N LEU A 18 19.01 0.80 6.21
CA LEU A 18 19.26 2.04 6.93
C LEU A 18 18.05 2.96 6.82
N GLU A 19 17.51 3.32 7.98
CA GLU A 19 16.69 4.51 8.18
C GLU A 19 17.54 5.54 8.94
N ALA A 20 17.57 6.78 8.46
CA ALA A 20 18.39 7.85 9.02
C ALA A 20 17.57 9.15 9.21
N ASP A 21 18.28 10.27 9.42
CA ASP A 21 17.70 11.59 9.58
C ASP A 21 16.89 12.02 8.33
N SER A 22 15.84 12.81 8.53
CA SER A 22 14.94 13.18 7.43
C SER A 22 14.32 14.56 7.64
N LEU A 23 14.50 15.43 6.65
CA LEU A 23 13.89 16.76 6.62
C LEU A 23 12.53 16.71 5.92
N ASN A 24 11.55 16.07 6.55
CA ASN A 24 10.21 15.89 6.00
C ASN A 24 9.51 17.24 5.73
N GLY A 25 8.80 17.30 4.61
CA GLY A 25 8.07 18.48 4.17
C GLY A 25 6.56 18.42 4.45
N CYS A 26 5.94 19.57 4.63
CA CYS A 26 4.49 19.74 4.51
C CYS A 26 4.23 20.94 3.60
N VAL A 27 3.56 20.72 2.48
CA VAL A 27 3.30 21.72 1.44
C VAL A 27 1.84 22.14 1.49
N LEU A 28 1.59 23.45 1.59
CA LEU A 28 0.26 24.03 1.44
C LEU A 28 -0.01 24.29 -0.05
N GLY A 29 -1.07 23.77 -0.63
CA GLY A 29 -1.47 24.07 -2.01
C GLY A 29 -1.91 25.53 -2.18
N GLU A 30 -1.78 26.07 -3.39
CA GLU A 30 -2.14 27.46 -3.68
C GLU A 30 -3.64 27.77 -3.55
N ASP A 31 -4.47 26.74 -3.63
CA ASP A 31 -5.93 26.76 -3.44
C ASP A 31 -6.35 26.72 -1.96
N ALA A 32 -5.46 26.29 -1.07
CA ALA A 32 -5.70 26.18 0.36
C ALA A 32 -5.41 27.51 1.07
N VAL A 33 -6.36 28.45 0.97
CA VAL A 33 -6.28 29.80 1.55
C VAL A 33 -7.06 29.91 2.88
N PRO A 34 -6.81 30.93 3.73
CA PRO A 34 -7.58 31.12 4.95
C PRO A 34 -9.09 31.10 4.71
N GLY A 35 -9.81 30.32 5.53
CA GLY A 35 -11.25 30.09 5.39
C GLY A 35 -11.62 28.83 4.60
N THR A 36 -10.68 28.16 3.95
CA THR A 36 -10.92 26.82 3.38
C THR A 36 -10.65 25.71 4.41
N PRO A 37 -11.33 24.56 4.29
CA PRO A 37 -11.03 23.39 5.12
C PRO A 37 -9.55 22.97 5.04
N GLU A 38 -8.95 23.04 3.85
CA GLU A 38 -7.56 22.63 3.60
C GLU A 38 -6.55 23.49 4.37
N PHE A 39 -6.77 24.80 4.48
CA PHE A 39 -5.90 25.66 5.27
C PHE A 39 -5.93 25.28 6.75
N ASP A 40 -7.13 25.06 7.31
CA ASP A 40 -7.29 24.62 8.71
C ASP A 40 -6.67 23.24 8.95
N LEU A 41 -6.82 22.32 7.99
CA LEU A 41 -6.19 20.99 8.01
C LEU A 41 -4.67 21.10 8.00
N PHE A 42 -4.10 21.95 7.15
CA PHE A 42 -2.65 22.18 7.08
C PHE A 42 -2.10 22.68 8.41
N ILE A 43 -2.69 23.73 8.98
CA ILE A 43 -2.25 24.29 10.27
C ILE A 43 -2.37 23.25 11.39
N LYS A 44 -3.46 22.48 11.41
CA LYS A 44 -3.68 21.42 12.38
C LYS A 44 -2.64 20.31 12.26
N GLU A 45 -2.34 19.85 11.04
CA GLU A 45 -1.41 18.76 10.81
C GLU A 45 0.02 19.18 11.12
N VAL A 46 0.45 20.38 10.70
CA VAL A 46 1.77 20.92 11.05
C VAL A 46 1.94 21.06 12.55
N GLN A 47 0.97 21.65 13.26
CA GLN A 47 1.03 21.76 14.73
C GLN A 47 1.09 20.39 15.41
N LYS A 48 0.27 19.43 14.96
CA LYS A 48 0.28 18.06 15.47
C LYS A 48 1.66 17.42 15.30
N GLU A 49 2.26 17.51 14.13
CA GLU A 49 3.56 16.89 13.85
C GLU A 49 4.73 17.52 14.61
N ILE A 50 4.67 18.83 14.88
CA ILE A 50 5.64 19.52 15.74
C ILE A 50 5.53 19.00 17.19
N THR A 51 4.32 18.75 17.68
CA THR A 51 4.04 18.52 19.12
C THR A 51 3.95 17.06 19.54
N VAL A 52 3.50 16.15 18.66
CA VAL A 52 3.35 14.73 19.00
C VAL A 52 4.72 14.13 19.32
N LYS A 53 4.84 13.54 20.51
CA LYS A 53 6.11 13.06 21.09
C LYS A 53 7.20 14.15 21.10
N THR A 54 6.81 15.41 21.25
CA THR A 54 7.73 16.55 21.29
C THR A 54 8.61 16.60 20.02
N GLY A 55 8.01 16.26 18.88
CA GLY A 55 8.65 16.21 17.57
C GLY A 55 9.71 15.12 17.39
N GLN A 56 9.83 14.17 18.34
CA GLN A 56 10.78 13.05 18.25
C GLN A 56 10.24 11.89 17.42
N LYS A 57 9.84 12.18 16.19
CA LYS A 57 9.50 11.19 15.18
C LYS A 57 10.39 11.42 13.97
N CYS A 58 10.93 10.34 13.41
CA CYS A 58 11.63 10.37 12.12
C CYS A 58 10.75 10.93 10.99
N THR A 59 9.42 10.79 11.12
CA THR A 59 8.40 11.30 10.21
C THR A 59 7.83 12.66 10.60
N ALA A 60 8.37 13.38 11.59
CA ALA A 60 7.84 14.71 11.95
C ALA A 60 8.13 15.74 10.86
N VAL A 61 7.21 16.68 10.65
CA VAL A 61 7.41 17.82 9.73
C VAL A 61 8.57 18.68 10.22
N ARG A 62 9.52 18.99 9.33
CA ARG A 62 10.67 19.87 9.60
C ARG A 62 10.64 21.13 8.73
N ARG A 63 10.11 21.01 7.51
CA ARG A 63 10.04 22.09 6.51
C ARG A 63 8.57 22.30 6.11
N ILE A 64 8.10 23.52 6.26
CA ILE A 64 6.70 23.91 6.02
C ILE A 64 6.72 24.82 4.79
N LEU A 65 6.33 24.30 3.63
CA LEU A 65 6.38 25.03 2.36
C LEU A 65 5.03 25.68 2.11
N VAL A 66 5.03 26.98 1.87
CA VAL A 66 3.81 27.79 1.75
C VAL A 66 3.90 28.70 0.53
N PRO A 67 2.79 28.96 -0.19
CA PRO A 67 2.77 30.01 -1.20
C PRO A 67 3.22 31.34 -0.56
N ALA A 68 4.10 32.09 -1.23
CA ALA A 68 4.71 33.30 -0.67
C ALA A 68 3.68 34.30 -0.13
N LYS A 69 2.52 34.42 -0.81
CA LYS A 69 1.39 35.28 -0.42
C LYS A 69 0.66 34.86 0.88
N LEU A 70 0.87 33.64 1.37
CA LEU A 70 0.18 33.08 2.55
C LEU A 70 1.11 32.92 3.78
N VAL A 71 2.36 33.38 3.69
CA VAL A 71 3.35 33.22 4.78
C VAL A 71 2.86 33.86 6.08
N GLU A 72 2.36 35.08 6.04
CA GLU A 72 1.86 35.79 7.24
C GLU A 72 0.65 35.10 7.86
N ASP A 73 -0.29 34.65 7.04
CA ASP A 73 -1.48 33.92 7.49
C ASP A 73 -1.09 32.63 8.21
N VAL A 74 -0.16 31.86 7.63
CA VAL A 74 0.34 30.62 8.22
C VAL A 74 1.10 30.88 9.51
N GLN A 75 1.98 31.90 9.55
CA GLN A 75 2.70 32.27 10.76
C GLN A 75 1.74 32.61 11.91
N SER A 76 0.72 33.44 11.63
CA SER A 76 -0.28 33.85 12.61
C SER A 76 -1.10 32.67 13.12
N ALA A 77 -1.65 31.86 12.20
CA ALA A 77 -2.52 30.74 12.53
C ALA A 77 -1.77 29.63 13.29
N LEU A 78 -0.55 29.29 12.84
CA LEU A 78 0.27 28.27 13.48
C LEU A 78 0.72 28.69 14.87
N SER A 79 1.18 29.94 15.04
CA SER A 79 1.59 30.48 16.34
C SER A 79 0.45 30.46 17.36
N LYS A 80 -0.74 30.95 16.97
CA LYS A 80 -1.96 30.92 17.82
C LYS A 80 -2.35 29.51 18.23
N ARG A 81 -2.10 28.51 17.37
CA ARG A 81 -2.40 27.12 17.66
C ARG A 81 -1.37 26.50 18.60
N LEU A 82 -0.09 26.80 18.39
CA LEU A 82 1.00 26.32 19.24
C LEU A 82 0.95 26.91 20.65
N GLU A 83 0.51 28.16 20.82
CA GLU A 83 0.32 28.82 22.12
C GLU A 83 -0.60 28.04 23.05
N LYS A 84 -1.58 27.32 22.49
CA LYS A 84 -2.51 26.48 23.26
C LYS A 84 -1.91 25.12 23.68
N THR A 85 -0.66 24.83 23.30
CA THR A 85 -0.01 23.56 23.63
C THR A 85 0.60 23.62 25.01
N VAL A 86 -0.11 23.09 26.00
CA VAL A 86 0.38 23.02 27.38
C VAL A 86 1.51 21.99 27.47
N ILE A 87 2.67 22.44 27.96
CA ILE A 87 3.88 21.64 28.18
C ILE A 87 3.95 21.23 29.65
N GLY A 88 4.23 19.96 29.96
CA GLY A 88 4.28 19.56 31.35
C GLY A 88 4.39 18.06 31.61
N ASP A 89 4.12 17.69 32.86
CA ASP A 89 4.04 16.30 33.29
C ASP A 89 2.90 15.57 32.55
N PRO A 90 3.16 14.47 31.83
CA PRO A 90 2.12 13.74 31.11
C PRO A 90 1.04 13.12 32.01
N SER A 91 1.24 13.04 33.33
CA SER A 91 0.21 12.63 34.29
C SER A 91 -0.86 13.71 34.54
N ASN A 92 -0.61 14.96 34.16
CA ASN A 92 -1.57 16.04 34.28
C ASN A 92 -2.48 16.12 33.04
N GLU A 93 -3.80 16.03 33.24
CA GLU A 93 -4.79 16.00 32.16
C GLU A 93 -4.81 17.26 31.25
N ALA A 94 -4.32 18.40 31.73
CA ALA A 94 -4.24 19.62 30.93
C ALA A 94 -3.07 19.60 29.93
N VAL A 95 -2.05 18.77 30.17
CA VAL A 95 -0.84 18.71 29.36
C VAL A 95 -1.14 18.10 27.98
N ARG A 96 -0.53 18.68 26.94
CA ARG A 96 -0.66 18.23 25.55
C ARG A 96 0.67 17.86 24.92
N MET A 97 1.79 18.32 25.48
CA MET A 97 3.14 17.96 25.06
C MET A 97 4.03 17.66 26.27
N GLY A 98 4.71 16.51 26.23
CA GLY A 98 5.63 16.08 27.29
C GLY A 98 7.06 16.61 27.10
N ALA A 99 8.01 15.99 27.78
CA ALA A 99 9.42 16.28 27.64
C ALA A 99 10.06 15.58 26.42
N LEU A 100 11.26 16.02 26.06
CA LEU A 100 12.17 15.19 25.26
C LEU A 100 12.63 13.98 26.09
N ALA A 101 13.15 12.96 25.42
CA ALA A 101 13.55 11.70 26.08
C ALA A 101 14.69 11.85 27.09
N THR A 102 15.65 12.75 26.83
CA THR A 102 16.81 12.98 27.72
C THR A 102 17.29 14.43 27.68
N LYS A 103 18.00 14.86 28.73
CA LYS A 103 18.66 16.18 28.76
C LYS A 103 19.75 16.32 27.69
N THR A 104 20.43 15.23 27.33
CA THR A 104 21.38 15.23 26.22
C THR A 104 20.70 15.59 24.89
N GLN A 105 19.46 15.13 24.69
CA GLN A 105 18.67 15.54 23.51
C GLN A 105 18.30 17.02 23.57
N VAL A 106 17.94 17.56 24.75
CA VAL A 106 17.71 19.02 24.91
C VAL A 106 18.91 19.81 24.43
N THR A 107 20.12 19.47 24.88
CA THR A 107 21.36 20.16 24.46
C THR A 107 21.57 20.08 22.95
N ARG A 108 21.43 18.88 22.35
CA ARG A 108 21.58 18.68 20.89
C ARG A 108 20.56 19.46 20.07
N VAL A 109 19.30 19.48 20.52
CA VAL A 109 18.25 20.26 19.86
C VAL A 109 18.56 21.75 19.96
N LYS A 110 18.99 22.26 21.13
CA LYS A 110 19.42 23.66 21.28
C LYS A 110 20.57 24.01 20.33
N GLU A 111 21.59 23.16 20.23
CA GLU A 111 22.74 23.37 19.32
C GLU A 111 22.29 23.44 17.85
N ASN A 112 21.38 22.57 17.42
CA ASN A 112 20.87 22.58 16.06
C ASN A 112 19.93 23.77 15.81
N VAL A 113 19.13 24.18 16.79
CA VAL A 113 18.34 25.43 16.70
C VAL A 113 19.27 26.64 16.56
N SER A 114 20.39 26.72 17.28
CA SER A 114 21.36 27.81 17.11
C SER A 114 21.96 27.87 15.71
N LYS A 115 22.24 26.72 15.07
CA LYS A 115 22.69 26.67 13.67
C LYS A 115 21.62 27.14 12.70
N LEU A 116 20.36 26.80 12.98
CA LEU A 116 19.22 27.22 12.19
C LEU A 116 19.00 28.74 12.30
N LEU A 117 18.98 29.29 13.51
CA LEU A 117 18.82 30.73 13.77
C LEU A 117 19.93 31.62 13.18
N ALA A 118 21.07 31.05 12.76
CA ALA A 118 22.10 31.81 12.05
C ALA A 118 21.63 32.30 10.66
N GLU A 119 20.67 31.61 10.04
CA GLU A 119 20.14 31.96 8.73
C GLU A 119 18.62 32.22 8.73
N GLN A 120 17.88 31.69 9.72
CA GLN A 120 16.42 31.84 9.79
C GLN A 120 15.97 32.80 10.89
N ALA A 121 14.85 33.49 10.64
CA ALA A 121 14.20 34.35 11.62
C ALA A 121 13.30 33.54 12.56
N LEU A 122 13.32 33.83 13.86
CA LEU A 122 12.40 33.21 14.82
C LEU A 122 10.98 33.76 14.64
N VAL A 123 9.98 32.86 14.55
CA VAL A 123 8.56 33.20 14.40
C VAL A 123 7.78 32.93 15.69
N TYR A 124 8.01 31.75 16.28
CA TYR A 124 7.30 31.32 17.49
C TYR A 124 8.23 30.54 18.41
N GLY A 125 7.99 30.71 19.72
CA GLY A 125 8.65 29.98 20.80
C GLY A 125 9.87 30.70 21.37
N ASP A 126 10.38 30.15 22.46
CA ASP A 126 11.56 30.65 23.17
C ASP A 126 12.29 29.45 23.81
N LEU A 127 13.62 29.42 23.68
CA LEU A 127 14.46 28.32 24.17
C LEU A 127 14.56 28.26 25.70
N GLU A 128 14.34 29.39 26.37
CA GLU A 128 14.55 29.55 27.82
C GLU A 128 13.27 29.99 28.56
N LYS A 129 12.38 30.76 27.92
CA LYS A 129 11.18 31.33 28.56
C LYS A 129 9.91 30.63 28.07
N PHE A 130 9.52 29.58 28.81
CA PHE A 130 8.26 28.87 28.62
C PHE A 130 7.85 28.20 29.93
N GLU A 131 6.55 28.07 30.14
CA GLU A 131 5.97 27.46 31.34
C GLU A 131 5.92 25.93 31.23
N VAL A 132 6.07 25.27 32.37
CA VAL A 132 5.96 23.82 32.50
C VAL A 132 4.97 23.53 33.61
N VAL A 133 3.88 22.86 33.27
CA VAL A 133 2.79 22.54 34.19
C VAL A 133 3.07 21.21 34.89
N GLY A 134 2.92 21.19 36.22
CA GLY A 134 2.99 19.96 37.02
C GLY A 134 4.40 19.35 37.15
N ALA A 135 5.45 20.01 36.67
CA ALA A 135 6.83 19.52 36.77
C ALA A 135 7.85 20.65 36.94
N ASP A 136 9.02 20.30 37.49
CA ASP A 136 10.17 21.20 37.57
C ASP A 136 10.90 21.26 36.22
N LYS A 137 10.84 22.43 35.57
CA LYS A 137 11.47 22.71 34.28
C LYS A 137 12.98 22.40 34.25
N GLN A 138 13.69 22.69 35.33
CA GLN A 138 15.16 22.52 35.41
C GLN A 138 15.55 21.05 35.62
N LYS A 139 14.67 20.26 36.26
CA LYS A 139 14.87 18.83 36.43
C LYS A 139 14.45 18.02 35.20
N GLY A 140 13.41 18.43 34.50
CA GLY A 140 12.92 17.76 33.30
C GLY A 140 13.74 18.04 32.03
N ALA A 141 13.41 17.31 30.96
CA ALA A 141 13.98 17.50 29.62
C ALA A 141 12.99 18.25 28.70
N PHE A 142 12.36 19.31 29.20
CA PHE A 142 11.33 20.05 28.48
C PHE A 142 11.93 20.96 27.40
N PHE A 143 11.16 21.19 26.34
CA PHE A 143 11.55 22.03 25.21
C PHE A 143 10.31 22.70 24.60
N SER A 144 10.37 24.00 24.34
CA SER A 144 9.26 24.74 23.72
C SER A 144 9.21 24.49 22.20
N PRO A 145 8.03 24.42 21.56
CA PRO A 145 7.96 24.40 20.11
C PRO A 145 8.65 25.64 19.51
N ILE A 146 9.52 25.45 18.52
CA ILE A 146 10.22 26.53 17.82
C ILE A 146 9.80 26.51 16.35
N VAL A 147 9.25 27.62 15.88
CA VAL A 147 8.99 27.83 14.45
C VAL A 147 9.84 28.99 13.96
N MET A 148 10.49 28.80 12.83
CA MET A 148 11.32 29.81 12.17
C MET A 148 10.80 30.09 10.76
N LEU A 149 11.24 31.20 10.17
CA LEU A 149 11.01 31.57 8.78
C LEU A 149 12.37 31.61 8.07
N ASN A 150 12.45 30.86 6.97
CA ASN A 150 13.48 31.04 5.97
C ASN A 150 12.87 31.84 4.81
N ASP A 151 13.20 33.12 4.75
CA ASP A 151 12.73 34.11 3.76
C ASP A 151 13.44 33.99 2.39
N ASP A 152 14.53 33.23 2.28
CA ASP A 152 15.26 32.98 1.04
C ASP A 152 15.71 31.50 0.93
N PRO A 153 14.75 30.56 0.78
CA PRO A 153 15.00 29.14 0.99
C PRO A 153 15.87 28.48 -0.08
N PHE A 154 16.16 29.15 -1.20
CA PHE A 154 17.10 28.66 -2.21
C PHE A 154 18.56 28.99 -1.88
N ASN A 155 18.82 30.05 -1.09
CA ASN A 155 20.18 30.49 -0.75
C ASN A 155 20.55 30.24 0.72
N LYS A 156 19.58 30.30 1.63
CA LYS A 156 19.74 30.02 3.07
C LYS A 156 19.54 28.54 3.33
N LEU A 157 20.61 27.77 3.23
CA LEU A 157 20.56 26.32 3.11
C LEU A 157 20.51 25.56 4.44
N ALA A 158 20.66 26.21 5.60
CA ALA A 158 20.74 25.50 6.88
C ALA A 158 19.49 24.63 7.15
N ALA A 159 18.29 25.12 6.84
CA ALA A 159 17.05 24.36 7.00
C ALA A 159 16.89 23.16 6.03
N HIS A 160 17.71 23.08 4.98
CA HIS A 160 17.84 21.91 4.10
C HIS A 160 18.95 20.96 4.53
N ASN A 161 19.78 21.30 5.52
CA ASN A 161 20.94 20.49 5.91
C ASN A 161 20.98 20.10 7.39
N VAL A 162 20.28 20.84 8.27
CA VAL A 162 20.29 20.62 9.72
C VAL A 162 18.93 20.13 10.19
N GLU A 163 18.88 18.95 10.80
CA GLU A 163 17.69 18.48 11.52
C GLU A 163 17.83 18.75 13.03
N ALA A 164 16.89 19.51 13.59
CA ALA A 164 16.68 19.59 15.03
C ALA A 164 15.64 18.54 15.44
N PHE A 165 16.08 17.41 16.03
CA PHE A 165 15.22 16.26 16.38
C PHE A 165 14.39 16.53 17.65
N GLY A 166 13.45 17.46 17.54
CA GLY A 166 12.56 17.94 18.59
C GLY A 166 11.38 18.71 17.98
N PRO A 167 10.69 19.58 18.73
CA PRO A 167 9.50 20.28 18.25
C PRO A 167 9.90 21.53 17.46
N VAL A 168 10.65 21.35 16.37
CA VAL A 168 11.26 22.44 15.60
C VAL A 168 10.87 22.31 14.12
N SER A 169 10.46 23.43 13.51
CA SER A 169 10.14 23.49 12.08
C SER A 169 10.46 24.86 11.47
N THR A 170 10.68 24.89 10.16
CA THR A 170 10.97 26.12 9.41
C THR A 170 9.95 26.32 8.30
N ILE A 171 9.30 27.49 8.26
CA ILE A 171 8.44 27.95 7.17
C ILE A 171 9.32 28.44 6.01
N MET A 172 8.94 28.07 4.78
CA MET A 172 9.65 28.39 3.55
C MET A 172 8.64 28.85 2.48
N PRO A 173 8.74 30.08 1.96
CA PRO A 173 7.90 30.53 0.86
C PRO A 173 8.28 29.85 -0.45
N TYR A 174 7.31 29.65 -1.33
CA TYR A 174 7.51 29.26 -2.72
C TYR A 174 6.60 30.11 -3.64
N ASN A 175 6.99 30.32 -4.91
CA ASN A 175 6.20 31.12 -5.87
C ASN A 175 5.46 30.27 -6.91
N SER A 176 5.89 29.04 -7.11
CA SER A 176 5.25 28.07 -8.01
C SER A 176 5.30 26.65 -7.44
N LEU A 177 4.44 25.75 -7.93
CA LEU A 177 4.49 24.34 -7.55
C LEU A 177 5.86 23.70 -7.87
N SER A 178 6.51 24.10 -8.97
CA SER A 178 7.87 23.66 -9.30
C SER A 178 8.89 24.09 -8.24
N ASP A 179 8.77 25.30 -7.69
CA ASP A 179 9.63 25.75 -6.59
C ASP A 179 9.42 24.87 -5.36
N ALA A 180 8.16 24.55 -5.03
CA ALA A 180 7.85 23.68 -3.90
C ALA A 180 8.49 22.29 -4.07
N VAL A 181 8.40 21.70 -5.26
CA VAL A 181 9.05 20.42 -5.57
C VAL A 181 10.57 20.52 -5.42
N GLU A 182 11.18 21.57 -5.98
CA GLU A 182 12.64 21.73 -5.91
C GLU A 182 13.12 21.91 -4.47
N LEU A 183 12.43 22.75 -3.69
CA LEU A 183 12.69 22.91 -2.27
C LEU A 183 12.57 21.57 -1.53
N ILE A 184 11.55 20.74 -1.80
CA ILE A 184 11.44 19.40 -1.21
C ILE A 184 12.67 18.55 -1.55
N LYS A 185 13.10 18.53 -2.83
CA LYS A 185 14.29 17.80 -3.31
C LYS A 185 15.58 18.27 -2.64
N MET A 186 15.70 19.55 -2.28
CA MET A 186 16.85 20.08 -1.53
C MET A 186 17.04 19.45 -0.14
N GLY A 187 16.02 18.76 0.39
CA GLY A 187 16.16 17.88 1.57
C GLY A 187 17.08 16.67 1.33
N LYS A 188 17.43 16.38 0.07
CA LYS A 188 18.30 15.27 -0.38
C LYS A 188 17.72 13.89 -0.07
N GLY A 189 16.39 13.75 -0.18
CA GLY A 189 15.66 12.53 0.11
C GLY A 189 15.04 12.55 1.51
N SER A 190 13.76 12.19 1.61
CA SER A 190 12.97 12.25 2.84
C SER A 190 12.12 10.99 3.03
N LEU A 191 11.81 10.68 4.28
CA LEU A 191 10.91 9.57 4.63
C LEU A 191 9.48 9.88 4.17
N VAL A 192 9.01 11.10 4.44
CA VAL A 192 7.66 11.52 4.07
C VAL A 192 7.60 13.00 3.73
N THR A 193 6.72 13.34 2.78
CA THR A 193 6.22 14.71 2.59
C THR A 193 4.70 14.71 2.52
N SER A 194 4.03 15.76 2.97
CA SER A 194 2.59 15.95 2.71
C SER A 194 2.33 17.12 1.78
N ILE A 195 1.23 17.06 1.04
CA ILE A 195 0.62 18.20 0.35
C ILE A 195 -0.83 18.33 0.80
N VAL A 196 -1.26 19.54 1.14
CA VAL A 196 -2.63 19.84 1.57
C VAL A 196 -3.30 20.71 0.52
N THR A 197 -4.25 20.15 -0.24
CA THR A 197 -4.90 20.79 -1.40
C THR A 197 -6.21 20.10 -1.75
N ALA A 198 -7.24 20.87 -2.13
CA ALA A 198 -8.50 20.32 -2.64
C ALA A 198 -8.41 20.01 -4.14
N ASN A 199 -7.37 20.51 -4.82
CA ASN A 199 -7.20 20.41 -6.26
C ASN A 199 -6.42 19.15 -6.67
N ASP A 200 -7.14 18.19 -7.29
CA ASP A 200 -6.58 16.93 -7.75
C ASP A 200 -5.47 17.09 -8.82
N LYS A 201 -5.50 18.19 -9.60
CA LYS A 201 -4.43 18.49 -10.57
C LYS A 201 -3.14 18.90 -9.87
N LEU A 202 -3.22 19.79 -8.88
CA LEU A 202 -2.05 20.19 -8.07
C LEU A 202 -1.49 19.00 -7.30
N ALA A 203 -2.36 18.17 -6.70
CA ALA A 203 -1.95 16.96 -6.01
C ALA A 203 -1.21 16.00 -6.95
N ARG A 204 -1.76 15.74 -8.15
CA ARG A 204 -1.13 14.89 -9.16
C ARG A 204 0.24 15.42 -9.55
N GLU A 205 0.33 16.69 -9.98
CA GLU A 205 1.58 17.30 -10.44
C GLU A 205 2.66 17.26 -9.36
N PHE A 206 2.32 17.64 -8.12
CA PHE A 206 3.26 17.57 -7.01
C PHE A 206 3.75 16.14 -6.74
N VAL A 207 2.82 15.18 -6.64
CA VAL A 207 3.16 13.79 -6.32
C VAL A 207 4.06 13.20 -7.38
N THR A 208 3.75 13.39 -8.68
CA THR A 208 4.56 12.82 -9.76
C THR A 208 5.97 13.39 -9.80
N GLU A 209 6.14 14.68 -9.45
CA GLU A 209 7.43 15.36 -9.53
C GLU A 209 8.28 15.21 -8.25
N ALA A 210 7.66 15.02 -7.08
CA ALA A 210 8.34 14.92 -5.79
C ALA A 210 8.52 13.48 -5.27
N ALA A 211 7.80 12.48 -5.82
CA ALA A 211 7.87 11.11 -5.32
C ALA A 211 9.27 10.50 -5.38
N CYS A 212 10.10 10.87 -6.36
CA CYS A 212 11.46 10.33 -6.49
C CYS A 212 12.39 10.70 -5.32
N SER A 213 12.05 11.72 -4.53
CA SER A 213 12.78 12.14 -3.33
C SER A 213 12.09 11.77 -2.03
N ASN A 214 10.99 11.01 -2.05
CA ASN A 214 10.19 10.69 -0.87
C ASN A 214 9.82 9.21 -0.83
N GLY A 215 9.95 8.54 0.31
CA GLY A 215 9.41 7.18 0.43
C GLY A 215 7.90 7.13 0.60
N ARG A 216 7.29 8.20 1.11
CA ARG A 216 5.83 8.35 1.21
C ARG A 216 5.40 9.78 0.94
N ILE A 217 4.28 9.95 0.24
CA ILE A 217 3.58 11.25 0.16
C ILE A 217 2.15 11.09 0.68
N LEU A 218 1.74 11.98 1.59
CA LEU A 218 0.34 12.11 2.01
C LEU A 218 -0.30 13.29 1.28
N VAL A 219 -1.35 13.03 0.50
CA VAL A 219 -2.24 14.06 -0.04
C VAL A 219 -3.40 14.21 0.94
N LEU A 220 -3.51 15.38 1.58
CA LEU A 220 -4.51 15.66 2.60
C LEU A 220 -5.52 16.69 2.09
N ASN A 221 -6.80 16.42 2.26
CA ASN A 221 -7.90 17.34 1.99
C ASN A 221 -9.12 17.00 2.85
N GLU A 222 -10.18 17.79 2.75
CA GLU A 222 -11.41 17.56 3.51
C GLU A 222 -11.97 16.14 3.35
N ARG A 223 -11.92 15.57 2.14
CA ARG A 223 -12.52 14.27 1.80
C ARG A 223 -11.89 13.12 2.58
N CYS A 224 -10.57 13.14 2.83
CA CYS A 224 -9.87 12.06 3.55
C CYS A 224 -9.57 12.38 5.02
N ALA A 225 -9.65 13.65 5.44
CA ALA A 225 -9.16 14.09 6.75
C ALA A 225 -9.81 13.40 7.96
N LYS A 226 -11.06 12.95 7.84
CA LYS A 226 -11.79 12.28 8.94
C LYS A 226 -11.20 10.93 9.31
N GLU A 227 -10.65 10.21 8.34
CA GLU A 227 -10.11 8.85 8.50
C GLU A 227 -8.60 8.77 8.23
N SER A 228 -7.99 9.91 7.88
CA SER A 228 -6.54 10.00 7.66
C SER A 228 -5.79 9.65 8.96
N THR A 229 -4.80 8.78 8.81
CA THR A 229 -3.90 8.39 9.90
C THR A 229 -2.85 9.46 10.20
N GLY A 230 -2.73 10.46 9.31
CA GLY A 230 -1.85 11.62 9.43
C GLY A 230 -0.45 11.39 8.86
N HIS A 231 0.30 12.48 8.79
CA HIS A 231 1.65 12.56 8.25
C HIS A 231 2.61 11.62 9.00
N GLY A 232 2.61 11.68 10.33
CA GLY A 232 3.62 11.02 11.15
C GLY A 232 3.28 9.60 11.62
N SER A 233 2.25 8.96 11.06
CA SER A 233 1.85 7.59 11.41
C SER A 233 2.18 6.62 10.26
N PRO A 234 3.34 5.96 10.27
CA PRO A 234 3.66 4.96 9.26
C PRO A 234 2.73 3.75 9.38
N MET A 235 2.09 3.37 8.28
CA MET A 235 1.14 2.26 8.25
C MET A 235 1.85 0.96 7.86
N PRO A 236 1.58 -0.18 8.52
CA PRO A 236 2.32 -1.43 8.29
C PRO A 236 2.19 -1.99 6.86
N LEU A 237 1.12 -1.63 6.14
CA LEU A 237 0.90 -2.02 4.75
C LEU A 237 1.52 -1.07 3.72
N LEU A 238 1.99 0.11 4.15
CA LEU A 238 2.67 1.10 3.31
C LEU A 238 4.17 1.05 3.56
N THR A 239 4.96 1.37 2.55
CA THR A 239 6.43 1.46 2.70
C THR A 239 6.78 2.58 3.68
N HIS A 240 7.68 2.29 4.62
CA HIS A 240 8.32 3.26 5.49
C HIS A 240 9.82 3.23 5.22
N GLY A 241 10.38 4.34 4.74
CA GLY A 241 11.72 4.40 4.19
C GLY A 241 11.86 5.62 3.30
N GLY A 242 13.00 5.81 2.65
CA GLY A 242 13.18 6.95 1.75
C GLY A 242 14.58 7.02 1.16
N PRO A 243 14.75 7.64 -0.02
CA PRO A 243 16.03 7.71 -0.70
C PRO A 243 17.01 8.68 -0.01
N GLY A 244 18.27 8.65 -0.44
CA GLY A 244 19.27 9.67 -0.09
C GLY A 244 19.51 9.76 1.43
N ARG A 245 19.28 10.94 2.00
CA ARG A 245 19.51 11.23 3.43
C ARG A 245 18.72 10.31 4.35
N ALA A 246 17.47 10.01 3.99
CA ALA A 246 16.60 9.13 4.76
C ALA A 246 17.14 7.68 4.89
N GLY A 247 18.17 7.32 4.12
CA GLY A 247 18.98 6.12 4.32
C GLY A 247 18.99 5.17 3.12
N GLY A 248 18.00 5.28 2.22
CA GLY A 248 17.83 4.42 1.05
C GLY A 248 17.18 3.07 1.34
N GLY A 249 16.93 2.76 2.62
CA GLY A 249 16.26 1.55 3.06
C GLY A 249 14.74 1.62 2.92
N GLU A 250 14.11 0.44 3.03
CA GLU A 250 12.67 0.26 3.09
C GLU A 250 12.30 -0.71 4.22
N GLU A 251 11.23 -0.40 4.93
CA GLU A 251 10.61 -1.19 5.98
C GLU A 251 9.09 -1.23 5.76
N MET A 252 8.40 -2.09 6.52
CA MET A 252 6.95 -2.26 6.41
C MET A 252 6.51 -2.69 4.99
N GLY A 253 5.56 -2.01 4.34
CA GLY A 253 5.14 -2.32 2.97
C GLY A 253 4.42 -3.67 2.81
N GLY A 254 3.82 -4.18 3.89
CA GLY A 254 3.13 -5.47 3.94
C GLY A 254 4.08 -6.62 3.59
N LYS A 255 3.76 -7.37 2.52
CA LYS A 255 4.61 -8.48 2.06
C LYS A 255 6.03 -8.03 1.68
N ARG A 256 6.22 -6.77 1.22
CA ARG A 256 7.53 -6.27 0.77
C ARG A 256 8.57 -6.31 1.90
N GLY A 257 8.20 -5.88 3.10
CA GLY A 257 9.07 -5.89 4.28
C GLY A 257 9.58 -7.27 4.65
N ILE A 258 8.78 -8.31 4.40
CA ILE A 258 9.17 -9.71 4.66
C ILE A 258 10.22 -10.19 3.65
N LEU A 259 10.18 -9.70 2.42
CA LEU A 259 11.07 -10.16 1.35
C LEU A 259 12.55 -9.84 1.61
N HIS A 260 12.86 -8.86 2.46
CA HIS A 260 14.24 -8.56 2.88
C HIS A 260 14.87 -9.67 3.72
N TYR A 261 14.06 -10.50 4.37
CA TYR A 261 14.50 -11.60 5.23
C TYR A 261 14.48 -12.96 4.50
N LEU A 262 14.17 -12.97 3.21
CA LEU A 262 14.11 -14.18 2.39
C LEU A 262 15.15 -14.12 1.28
N GLN A 263 15.76 -15.27 0.98
CA GLN A 263 16.56 -15.43 -0.23
C GLN A 263 15.65 -15.77 -1.41
N ARG A 264 15.55 -14.88 -2.39
CA ARG A 264 14.85 -15.17 -3.64
C ARG A 264 15.73 -16.06 -4.52
N THR A 265 15.18 -17.18 -4.96
CA THR A 265 15.87 -18.16 -5.82
C THR A 265 15.01 -18.48 -7.03
N ALA A 266 15.56 -18.30 -8.23
CA ALA A 266 14.93 -18.77 -9.46
C ALA A 266 15.19 -20.28 -9.60
N ILE A 267 14.12 -21.08 -9.68
CA ILE A 267 14.20 -22.53 -9.84
C ILE A 267 13.73 -22.87 -11.25
N GLN A 268 14.58 -23.55 -12.01
CA GLN A 268 14.27 -24.03 -13.36
C GLN A 268 14.21 -25.56 -13.34
N GLY A 269 13.30 -26.13 -14.13
CA GLY A 269 13.11 -27.57 -14.19
C GLY A 269 11.82 -27.95 -14.90
N HIS A 270 11.60 -29.25 -15.06
CA HIS A 270 10.36 -29.77 -15.62
C HIS A 270 9.15 -29.36 -14.74
N PRO A 271 8.00 -28.98 -15.31
CA PRO A 271 6.82 -28.57 -14.54
C PRO A 271 6.41 -29.54 -13.43
N GLN A 272 6.53 -30.85 -13.66
CA GLN A 272 6.29 -31.87 -12.64
C GLN A 272 7.20 -31.71 -11.41
N THR A 273 8.50 -31.53 -11.63
CA THR A 273 9.47 -31.33 -10.54
C THR A 273 9.23 -30.00 -9.83
N ILE A 274 8.92 -28.93 -10.57
CA ILE A 274 8.59 -27.63 -9.98
C ILE A 274 7.31 -27.71 -9.15
N THR A 275 6.31 -28.47 -9.60
CA THR A 275 5.08 -28.73 -8.84
C THR A 275 5.38 -29.40 -7.51
N ALA A 276 6.22 -30.44 -7.51
CA ALA A 276 6.64 -31.13 -6.29
C ALA A 276 7.46 -30.22 -5.35
N ILE A 277 8.35 -29.37 -5.87
CA ILE A 277 9.16 -28.44 -5.06
C ILE A 277 8.28 -27.35 -4.44
N THR A 278 7.39 -26.75 -5.24
CA THR A 278 6.63 -25.56 -4.83
C THR A 278 5.31 -25.89 -4.15
N GLN A 279 4.87 -27.15 -4.20
CA GLN A 279 3.54 -27.58 -3.78
C GLN A 279 2.44 -26.73 -4.44
N ARG A 280 2.65 -26.44 -5.73
CA ARG A 280 1.72 -25.69 -6.60
C ARG A 280 1.79 -26.22 -8.01
N PHE A 281 0.65 -26.65 -8.55
CA PHE A 281 0.56 -27.20 -9.89
C PHE A 281 1.10 -26.22 -10.93
N GLN A 282 2.00 -26.71 -11.77
CA GLN A 282 2.51 -26.03 -12.95
C GLN A 282 1.89 -26.66 -14.20
N VAL A 283 1.43 -25.82 -15.14
CA VAL A 283 0.92 -26.32 -16.43
C VAL A 283 2.01 -27.13 -17.14
N GLY A 284 1.65 -28.32 -17.63
CA GLY A 284 2.59 -29.29 -18.20
C GLY A 284 3.14 -30.31 -17.19
N ALA A 285 2.74 -30.23 -15.92
CA ALA A 285 2.94 -31.31 -14.96
C ALA A 285 1.95 -32.46 -15.22
N ASP A 286 2.20 -33.61 -14.59
CA ASP A 286 1.31 -34.76 -14.67
C ASP A 286 -0.05 -34.43 -14.03
N GLN A 287 -1.13 -34.89 -14.66
CA GLN A 287 -2.51 -34.66 -14.22
C GLN A 287 -3.18 -36.01 -13.94
N PRO A 288 -2.85 -36.69 -12.84
CA PRO A 288 -3.48 -37.96 -12.50
C PRO A 288 -5.00 -37.79 -12.35
N GLU A 289 -5.76 -38.74 -12.87
CA GLU A 289 -7.22 -38.71 -12.75
C GLU A 289 -7.64 -39.01 -11.30
N ALA A 290 -8.43 -38.10 -10.73
CA ALA A 290 -8.86 -38.19 -9.35
C ALA A 290 -9.99 -39.21 -9.19
N ASN A 291 -9.82 -40.17 -8.27
CA ASN A 291 -10.85 -41.10 -7.87
C ASN A 291 -10.83 -41.32 -6.34
N PRO A 292 -11.83 -40.85 -5.57
CA PRO A 292 -13.08 -40.22 -6.03
C PRO A 292 -12.88 -38.79 -6.56
N HIS A 293 -13.93 -38.23 -7.17
CA HIS A 293 -13.98 -36.83 -7.62
C HIS A 293 -13.47 -35.86 -6.53
N VAL A 294 -12.66 -34.87 -6.90
CA VAL A 294 -12.00 -33.96 -5.95
C VAL A 294 -12.98 -33.23 -5.01
N PHE A 295 -14.18 -32.89 -5.45
CA PHE A 295 -15.22 -32.30 -4.59
C PHE A 295 -15.83 -33.23 -3.54
N ARG A 296 -15.53 -34.53 -3.59
CA ARG A 296 -15.91 -35.52 -2.57
C ARG A 296 -14.83 -35.73 -1.51
N GLN A 297 -13.66 -35.13 -1.70
CA GLN A 297 -12.50 -35.27 -0.82
C GLN A 297 -12.42 -34.09 0.16
N HIS A 298 -11.98 -34.36 1.39
CA HIS A 298 -11.67 -33.33 2.37
C HIS A 298 -10.33 -32.66 2.08
N PHE A 299 -10.05 -31.56 2.78
CA PHE A 299 -8.85 -30.76 2.55
C PHE A 299 -7.55 -31.56 2.62
N GLU A 300 -7.39 -32.48 3.56
CA GLU A 300 -6.17 -33.28 3.75
C GLU A 300 -5.97 -34.32 2.64
N GLU A 301 -7.06 -34.83 2.08
CA GLU A 301 -7.05 -35.92 1.09
C GLU A 301 -6.61 -35.44 -0.28
N LEU A 302 -6.99 -34.21 -0.65
CA LEU A 302 -6.66 -33.59 -1.93
C LEU A 302 -5.15 -33.51 -2.19
N GLN A 303 -4.68 -34.07 -3.30
CA GLN A 303 -3.30 -33.92 -3.75
C GLN A 303 -3.21 -32.87 -4.86
N ILE A 304 -2.14 -32.08 -4.84
CA ILE A 304 -1.87 -31.11 -5.92
C ILE A 304 -1.58 -31.87 -7.22
N GLY A 305 -2.27 -31.50 -8.30
CA GLY A 305 -2.21 -32.19 -9.59
C GLY A 305 -3.38 -33.15 -9.83
N ASP A 306 -4.08 -33.62 -8.79
CA ASP A 306 -5.28 -34.44 -8.96
C ASP A 306 -6.29 -33.73 -9.85
N THR A 307 -6.75 -34.42 -10.89
CA THR A 307 -7.53 -33.83 -11.96
C THR A 307 -8.81 -34.60 -12.22
N VAL A 308 -9.92 -33.89 -12.30
CA VAL A 308 -11.16 -34.44 -12.85
C VAL A 308 -11.21 -34.14 -14.34
N PHE A 309 -11.36 -35.19 -15.14
CA PHE A 309 -11.65 -35.07 -16.56
C PHE A 309 -13.16 -35.23 -16.75
N THR A 310 -13.81 -34.17 -17.21
CA THR A 310 -15.27 -34.14 -17.33
C THR A 310 -15.76 -34.84 -18.60
N HIS A 311 -17.04 -35.19 -18.62
CA HIS A 311 -17.73 -35.47 -19.88
C HIS A 311 -17.80 -34.20 -20.74
N LYS A 312 -17.99 -34.35 -22.05
CA LYS A 312 -17.95 -33.24 -23.01
C LYS A 312 -19.33 -32.68 -23.33
N HIS A 313 -19.39 -31.42 -23.76
CA HIS A 313 -20.59 -30.76 -24.27
C HIS A 313 -20.32 -30.09 -25.61
N THR A 314 -21.12 -30.42 -26.63
CA THR A 314 -21.09 -29.73 -27.93
C THR A 314 -21.93 -28.46 -27.85
N VAL A 315 -21.29 -27.32 -28.07
CA VAL A 315 -21.93 -26.01 -28.04
C VAL A 315 -22.84 -25.84 -29.26
N THR A 316 -24.07 -25.39 -29.04
CA THR A 316 -25.07 -25.20 -30.08
C THR A 316 -25.52 -23.74 -30.17
N GLU A 317 -26.15 -23.34 -31.26
CA GLU A 317 -26.80 -22.02 -31.32
C GLU A 317 -27.88 -21.84 -30.23
N ALA A 318 -28.57 -22.93 -29.86
CA ALA A 318 -29.56 -22.91 -28.80
C ALA A 318 -28.92 -22.56 -27.44
N ASP A 319 -27.71 -23.06 -27.16
CA ASP A 319 -26.97 -22.67 -25.96
C ASP A 319 -26.69 -21.16 -25.93
N ILE A 320 -26.24 -20.61 -27.06
CA ILE A 320 -25.92 -19.17 -27.20
C ILE A 320 -27.17 -18.33 -26.99
N VAL A 321 -28.27 -18.67 -27.67
CA VAL A 321 -29.54 -17.95 -27.55
C VAL A 321 -30.12 -18.05 -26.14
N ASN A 322 -30.12 -19.24 -25.55
CA ASN A 322 -30.64 -19.43 -24.18
C ASN A 322 -29.80 -18.69 -23.15
N PHE A 323 -28.47 -18.69 -23.31
CA PHE A 323 -27.59 -17.94 -22.43
C PHE A 323 -27.79 -16.43 -22.59
N ALA A 324 -27.93 -15.92 -23.82
CA ALA A 324 -28.27 -14.51 -24.06
C ALA A 324 -29.60 -14.13 -23.40
N ASN A 325 -30.61 -15.00 -23.48
CA ASN A 325 -31.92 -14.76 -22.87
C ASN A 325 -31.86 -14.71 -21.34
N VAL A 326 -31.14 -15.64 -20.70
CA VAL A 326 -31.08 -15.71 -19.22
C VAL A 326 -30.13 -14.67 -18.63
N SER A 327 -29.02 -14.35 -19.32
CA SER A 327 -28.03 -13.37 -18.85
C SER A 327 -28.37 -11.94 -19.24
N GLY A 328 -29.18 -11.75 -20.29
CA GLY A 328 -29.44 -10.46 -20.91
C GLY A 328 -28.34 -10.00 -21.88
N ASP A 329 -27.24 -10.76 -22.02
CA ASP A 329 -26.13 -10.41 -22.90
C ASP A 329 -26.45 -10.72 -24.37
N ASN A 330 -26.94 -9.70 -25.07
CA ASN A 330 -27.26 -9.75 -26.49
C ASN A 330 -26.17 -9.11 -27.36
N PHE A 331 -24.91 -9.16 -26.92
CA PHE A 331 -23.79 -8.63 -27.68
C PHE A 331 -23.74 -9.19 -29.12
N TYR A 332 -23.43 -8.31 -30.08
CA TYR A 332 -23.60 -8.59 -31.51
C TYR A 332 -22.86 -9.86 -31.95
N ALA A 333 -21.67 -10.14 -31.40
CA ALA A 333 -20.86 -11.31 -31.77
C ALA A 333 -21.54 -12.65 -31.42
N HIS A 334 -22.53 -12.63 -30.53
CA HIS A 334 -23.30 -13.81 -30.12
C HIS A 334 -24.64 -13.88 -30.83
N MET A 335 -25.28 -12.73 -31.09
CA MET A 335 -26.70 -12.67 -31.47
C MET A 335 -26.99 -12.10 -32.85
N ASP A 336 -26.04 -11.42 -33.50
CA ASP A 336 -26.24 -10.81 -34.82
C ASP A 336 -25.21 -11.31 -35.83
N ALA A 337 -25.64 -12.23 -36.70
CA ALA A 337 -24.80 -12.80 -37.74
C ALA A 337 -24.47 -11.78 -38.86
N THR A 338 -25.18 -10.65 -38.94
CA THR A 338 -24.97 -9.63 -39.97
C THR A 338 -23.97 -8.55 -39.55
N SER A 339 -23.63 -8.48 -38.27
CA SER A 339 -22.72 -7.47 -37.70
C SER A 339 -21.31 -7.99 -37.41
N LEU A 340 -20.83 -8.96 -38.20
CA LEU A 340 -19.50 -9.57 -38.01
C LEU A 340 -18.42 -8.98 -38.95
N GLU A 341 -18.81 -8.13 -39.91
CA GLU A 341 -17.86 -7.46 -40.80
C GLU A 341 -16.87 -6.59 -40.02
N GLY A 342 -15.57 -6.71 -40.33
CA GLY A 342 -14.51 -5.99 -39.61
C GLY A 342 -14.12 -6.59 -38.25
N THR A 343 -14.74 -7.72 -37.86
CA THR A 343 -14.41 -8.46 -36.64
C THR A 343 -13.49 -9.65 -36.94
N ILE A 344 -12.99 -10.31 -35.89
CA ILE A 344 -12.21 -11.55 -36.01
C ILE A 344 -13.08 -12.80 -36.11
N PHE A 345 -14.41 -12.67 -36.06
CA PHE A 345 -15.33 -13.80 -35.98
C PHE A 345 -15.93 -14.13 -37.33
N GLU A 346 -15.93 -15.41 -37.69
CA GLU A 346 -16.46 -15.90 -38.97
C GLU A 346 -17.98 -16.14 -38.89
N GLN A 347 -18.50 -16.38 -37.69
CA GLN A 347 -19.90 -16.59 -37.39
C GLN A 347 -20.16 -16.24 -35.92
N ARG A 348 -21.41 -16.38 -35.46
CA ARG A 348 -21.73 -16.18 -34.04
C ARG A 348 -20.87 -17.10 -33.16
N VAL A 349 -20.32 -16.54 -32.10
CA VAL A 349 -19.55 -17.28 -31.10
C VAL A 349 -20.35 -17.43 -29.83
N ALA A 350 -20.04 -18.41 -28.99
CA ALA A 350 -20.61 -18.52 -27.67
C ALA A 350 -20.03 -17.49 -26.71
N HIS A 351 -20.83 -17.07 -25.73
CA HIS A 351 -20.40 -16.16 -24.68
C HIS A 351 -19.26 -16.79 -23.88
N GLY A 352 -18.22 -16.02 -23.58
CA GLY A 352 -17.17 -16.49 -22.66
C GLY A 352 -17.77 -16.88 -21.29
N TYR A 353 -18.74 -16.11 -20.80
CA TYR A 353 -19.45 -16.45 -19.55
C TYR A 353 -20.29 -17.72 -19.68
N PHE A 354 -20.90 -17.99 -20.84
CA PHE A 354 -21.53 -19.29 -21.09
C PHE A 354 -20.50 -20.42 -20.96
N VAL A 355 -19.32 -20.28 -21.57
CA VAL A 355 -18.25 -21.29 -21.49
C VAL A 355 -17.85 -21.56 -20.03
N LEU A 356 -17.68 -20.53 -19.20
CA LEU A 356 -17.39 -20.70 -17.77
C LEU A 356 -18.56 -21.33 -16.99
N SER A 357 -19.79 -20.86 -17.20
CA SER A 357 -20.98 -21.41 -16.55
C SER A 357 -21.18 -22.88 -16.93
N LYS A 358 -20.97 -23.21 -18.20
CA LYS A 358 -21.06 -24.57 -18.69
C LYS A 358 -19.94 -25.44 -18.13
N ALA A 359 -18.71 -24.95 -18.09
CA ALA A 359 -17.60 -25.64 -17.45
C ALA A 359 -17.92 -25.99 -15.99
N ALA A 360 -18.44 -25.03 -15.21
CA ALA A 360 -18.90 -25.30 -13.84
C ALA A 360 -19.98 -26.39 -13.79
N GLY A 361 -20.96 -26.35 -14.69
CA GLY A 361 -21.95 -27.43 -14.82
C GLY A 361 -21.36 -28.82 -15.15
N LEU A 362 -20.14 -28.88 -15.71
CA LEU A 362 -19.45 -30.13 -16.03
C LEU A 362 -18.59 -30.66 -14.87
N PHE A 363 -17.87 -29.79 -14.15
CA PHE A 363 -16.92 -30.21 -13.10
C PHE A 363 -17.49 -30.15 -11.68
N VAL A 364 -18.60 -29.46 -11.43
CA VAL A 364 -19.20 -29.40 -10.08
C VAL A 364 -19.96 -30.70 -9.82
N ASP A 365 -19.55 -31.45 -8.80
CA ASP A 365 -20.31 -32.59 -8.30
C ASP A 365 -21.51 -32.11 -7.48
N PRO A 366 -22.77 -32.48 -7.83
CA PRO A 366 -23.96 -31.97 -7.17
C PRO A 366 -24.26 -32.63 -5.81
N ILE A 367 -23.58 -33.73 -5.47
CA ILE A 367 -23.78 -34.45 -4.21
C ILE A 367 -23.15 -33.66 -3.06
N LYS A 368 -23.85 -33.56 -1.93
CA LYS A 368 -23.32 -32.90 -0.73
C LYS A 368 -22.00 -33.57 -0.31
N GLY A 369 -20.93 -32.80 -0.29
CA GLY A 369 -19.59 -33.24 0.06
C GLY A 369 -18.84 -32.26 0.96
N PRO A 370 -17.50 -32.39 1.06
CA PRO A 370 -16.66 -31.53 1.89
C PRO A 370 -16.50 -30.10 1.36
N VAL A 371 -16.85 -29.84 0.10
CA VAL A 371 -16.87 -28.49 -0.45
C VAL A 371 -17.94 -27.66 0.25
N LEU A 372 -17.51 -26.56 0.88
CA LEU A 372 -18.39 -25.65 1.61
C LEU A 372 -18.90 -24.54 0.72
N LEU A 373 -18.00 -23.95 -0.08
CA LEU A 373 -18.32 -22.75 -0.86
C LEU A 373 -17.31 -22.55 -2.00
N ASN A 374 -17.79 -22.38 -3.23
CA ASN A 374 -17.04 -21.78 -4.33
C ASN A 374 -17.31 -20.27 -4.32
N TYR A 375 -16.34 -19.46 -3.89
CA TYR A 375 -16.59 -18.03 -3.61
C TYR A 375 -15.83 -17.06 -4.51
N GLY A 376 -14.88 -17.54 -5.32
CA GLY A 376 -14.04 -16.68 -6.12
C GLY A 376 -13.58 -17.30 -7.42
N ILE A 377 -13.33 -16.43 -8.40
CA ILE A 377 -12.73 -16.76 -9.69
C ILE A 377 -11.59 -15.78 -9.93
N ASP A 378 -10.37 -16.30 -10.03
CA ASP A 378 -9.15 -15.55 -10.35
C ASP A 378 -8.69 -15.86 -11.79
N GLU A 379 -7.97 -14.91 -12.40
CA GLU A 379 -7.22 -15.12 -13.65
C GLU A 379 -8.02 -15.67 -14.85
N ALA A 380 -9.34 -15.43 -14.92
CA ALA A 380 -10.17 -15.91 -16.02
C ALA A 380 -9.74 -15.31 -17.38
N ARG A 381 -9.50 -16.16 -18.38
CA ARG A 381 -9.10 -15.77 -19.74
C ARG A 381 -9.80 -16.63 -20.78
N PHE A 382 -10.23 -16.01 -21.88
CA PHE A 382 -10.78 -16.65 -23.07
C PHE A 382 -9.76 -16.52 -24.19
N VAL A 383 -9.13 -17.63 -24.55
CA VAL A 383 -7.96 -17.61 -25.45
C VAL A 383 -8.34 -17.91 -26.90
N LYS A 384 -9.46 -18.60 -27.13
CA LYS A 384 -9.96 -18.97 -28.46
C LYS A 384 -11.49 -18.81 -28.51
N PRO A 385 -12.06 -18.24 -29.59
CA PRO A 385 -13.50 -18.20 -29.76
C PRO A 385 -14.09 -19.61 -29.85
N VAL A 386 -15.23 -19.81 -29.21
CA VAL A 386 -15.97 -21.07 -29.26
C VAL A 386 -17.15 -20.89 -30.21
N TYR A 387 -17.14 -21.62 -31.32
CA TYR A 387 -18.19 -21.58 -32.32
C TYR A 387 -19.25 -22.67 -32.07
N PRO A 388 -20.50 -22.50 -32.54
CA PRO A 388 -21.45 -23.60 -32.64
C PRO A 388 -20.83 -24.82 -33.35
N GLY A 389 -21.03 -26.00 -32.77
CA GLY A 389 -20.41 -27.25 -33.21
C GLY A 389 -19.13 -27.63 -32.46
N ALA A 390 -18.45 -26.67 -31.81
CA ALA A 390 -17.27 -26.96 -30.99
C ALA A 390 -17.65 -27.80 -29.77
N THR A 391 -16.81 -28.78 -29.43
CA THR A 391 -17.08 -29.71 -28.32
C THR A 391 -16.11 -29.48 -27.17
N LEU A 392 -16.64 -29.02 -26.05
CA LEU A 392 -15.86 -28.62 -24.89
C LEU A 392 -15.74 -29.73 -23.85
N GLY A 393 -14.55 -29.94 -23.33
CA GLY A 393 -14.29 -30.67 -22.08
C GLY A 393 -13.56 -29.78 -21.08
N VAL A 394 -13.50 -30.23 -19.83
CA VAL A 394 -12.81 -29.52 -18.75
C VAL A 394 -11.86 -30.46 -18.02
N LYS A 395 -10.62 -30.01 -17.84
CA LYS A 395 -9.68 -30.53 -16.84
C LYS A 395 -9.78 -29.67 -15.60
N PHE A 396 -10.19 -30.26 -14.50
CA PHE A 396 -10.37 -29.56 -13.23
C PHE A 396 -9.35 -30.07 -12.21
N THR A 397 -8.24 -29.35 -12.08
CA THR A 397 -7.03 -29.78 -11.38
C THR A 397 -6.86 -29.04 -10.05
N VAL A 398 -6.51 -29.75 -8.97
CA VAL A 398 -6.08 -29.15 -7.71
C VAL A 398 -4.78 -28.37 -7.94
N LYS A 399 -4.84 -27.03 -7.93
CA LYS A 399 -3.71 -26.14 -8.24
C LYS A 399 -2.86 -25.81 -7.01
N GLU A 400 -3.49 -25.44 -5.91
CA GLU A 400 -2.82 -25.02 -4.69
C GLU A 400 -3.74 -25.23 -3.49
N LYS A 401 -3.14 -25.52 -2.33
CA LYS A 401 -3.84 -25.64 -1.05
C LYS A 401 -3.28 -24.60 -0.09
N THR A 402 -4.15 -23.87 0.59
CA THR A 402 -3.79 -22.92 1.64
C THR A 402 -4.59 -23.25 2.88
N ASP A 403 -3.89 -23.60 3.95
CA ASP A 403 -4.53 -23.88 5.22
C ASP A 403 -5.14 -22.61 5.83
N GLN A 404 -6.20 -22.75 6.63
CA GLN A 404 -6.79 -21.68 7.42
C GLN A 404 -6.92 -22.11 8.88
N GLU A 405 -6.57 -21.20 9.77
CA GLU A 405 -6.86 -21.32 11.19
C GLU A 405 -8.34 -21.00 11.45
N LYS A 406 -8.91 -21.64 12.49
CA LYS A 406 -10.25 -21.30 12.95
C LYS A 406 -10.28 -19.87 13.47
N ARG A 407 -11.31 -19.11 13.09
CA ARG A 407 -11.51 -17.75 13.62
C ARG A 407 -12.14 -17.72 15.01
N SER A 408 -12.81 -18.81 15.38
CA SER A 408 -13.45 -19.03 16.69
C SER A 408 -13.71 -20.52 16.89
N GLU A 409 -14.02 -20.94 18.12
CA GLU A 409 -14.33 -22.35 18.44
C GLU A 409 -15.52 -22.89 17.62
N GLU A 410 -16.50 -22.03 17.32
CA GLU A 410 -17.71 -22.34 16.55
C GLU A 410 -17.49 -22.37 15.02
N ASP A 411 -16.34 -21.89 14.53
CA ASP A 411 -16.03 -21.93 13.10
C ASP A 411 -15.81 -23.38 12.63
N ILE A 412 -16.05 -23.63 11.34
CA ILE A 412 -15.76 -24.91 10.71
C ILE A 412 -14.30 -24.92 10.30
N ALA A 413 -13.55 -25.93 10.72
CA ALA A 413 -12.17 -26.11 10.28
C ALA A 413 -12.16 -26.42 8.78
N LYS A 414 -11.46 -25.57 8.03
CA LYS A 414 -11.49 -25.54 6.56
C LYS A 414 -10.17 -25.04 6.00
N GLY A 415 -9.89 -25.36 4.75
CA GLY A 415 -8.81 -24.76 3.97
C GLY A 415 -9.34 -24.15 2.67
N ILE A 416 -8.52 -23.33 2.03
CA ILE A 416 -8.81 -22.79 0.70
C ILE A 416 -8.05 -23.65 -0.32
N VAL A 417 -8.79 -24.23 -1.27
CA VAL A 417 -8.23 -24.95 -2.40
C VAL A 417 -8.46 -24.13 -3.66
N ARG A 418 -7.37 -23.87 -4.37
CA ARG A 418 -7.40 -23.25 -5.69
C ARG A 418 -7.44 -24.37 -6.72
N PHE A 419 -8.41 -24.33 -7.62
CA PHE A 419 -8.50 -25.29 -8.72
C PHE A 419 -8.24 -24.61 -10.05
N LEU A 420 -7.39 -25.19 -10.88
CA LEU A 420 -7.25 -24.79 -12.28
C LEU A 420 -8.39 -25.40 -13.09
N VAL A 421 -9.18 -24.54 -13.73
CA VAL A 421 -10.16 -24.91 -14.75
C VAL A 421 -9.50 -24.69 -16.10
N ASP A 422 -9.21 -25.77 -16.82
CA ASP A 422 -8.74 -25.75 -18.20
C ASP A 422 -9.81 -26.33 -19.11
N VAL A 423 -10.53 -25.45 -19.80
CA VAL A 423 -11.55 -25.81 -20.78
C VAL A 423 -10.86 -25.99 -22.12
N TYR A 424 -11.02 -27.15 -22.74
CA TYR A 424 -10.40 -27.51 -24.00
C TYR A 424 -11.43 -27.97 -25.03
N ASP A 425 -11.11 -27.80 -26.32
CA ASP A 425 -11.98 -28.21 -27.42
C ASP A 425 -11.69 -29.65 -27.93
N GLU A 426 -12.31 -30.05 -29.02
CA GLU A 426 -12.11 -31.35 -29.65
C GLU A 426 -10.68 -31.61 -30.15
N THR A 427 -9.90 -30.56 -30.39
CA THR A 427 -8.49 -30.64 -30.81
C THR A 427 -7.53 -30.78 -29.62
N GLY A 428 -8.04 -30.59 -28.40
CA GLY A 428 -7.25 -30.57 -27.17
C GLY A 428 -6.62 -29.21 -26.86
N GLU A 429 -6.93 -28.18 -27.65
CA GLU A 429 -6.50 -26.81 -27.40
C GLU A 429 -7.34 -26.18 -26.29
N THR A 430 -6.68 -25.47 -25.38
CA THR A 430 -7.35 -24.66 -24.37
C THR A 430 -8.14 -23.53 -25.03
N VAL A 431 -9.41 -23.38 -24.66
CA VAL A 431 -10.28 -22.28 -25.09
C VAL A 431 -10.54 -21.27 -23.98
N ALA A 432 -10.55 -21.73 -22.72
CA ALA A 432 -10.71 -20.88 -21.55
C ALA A 432 -9.94 -21.43 -20.35
N LEU A 433 -9.36 -20.52 -19.56
CA LEU A 433 -8.67 -20.82 -18.31
C LEU A 433 -9.28 -20.00 -17.19
N ALA A 434 -9.37 -20.58 -15.99
CA ALA A 434 -9.68 -19.83 -14.77
C ALA A 434 -9.09 -20.54 -13.54
N THR A 435 -8.93 -19.82 -12.44
CA THR A 435 -8.65 -20.42 -11.13
C THR A 435 -9.87 -20.23 -10.23
N ILE A 436 -10.48 -21.32 -9.76
CA ILE A 436 -11.61 -21.27 -8.82
C ILE A 436 -11.09 -21.33 -7.39
N LEU A 437 -11.63 -20.48 -6.51
CA LEU A 437 -11.34 -20.47 -5.09
C LEU A 437 -12.47 -21.16 -4.33
N THR A 438 -12.12 -22.26 -3.66
CA THR A 438 -13.07 -23.13 -2.98
C THR A 438 -12.68 -23.31 -1.52
N MET A 439 -13.61 -23.09 -0.62
CA MET A 439 -13.46 -23.51 0.79
C MET A 439 -13.82 -24.99 0.90
N VAL A 440 -12.88 -25.79 1.39
CA VAL A 440 -13.04 -27.23 1.59
C VAL A 440 -12.90 -27.55 3.07
N ARG A 441 -13.83 -28.33 3.60
CA ARG A 441 -13.83 -28.78 4.99
C ARG A 441 -12.65 -29.70 5.26
N LYS A 442 -12.02 -29.54 6.43
CA LYS A 442 -11.00 -30.45 6.95
C LYS A 442 -11.62 -31.72 7.56
N LEU A 443 -10.91 -32.84 7.53
CA LEU A 443 -11.27 -34.03 8.30
C LEU A 443 -11.22 -33.75 9.80
N ASP A 444 -10.13 -33.14 10.25
CA ASP A 444 -9.96 -32.72 11.64
C ASP A 444 -10.69 -31.39 11.88
N GLN A 445 -11.56 -31.36 12.88
CA GLN A 445 -12.33 -30.19 13.27
C GLN A 445 -11.83 -29.54 14.56
N SER A 446 -10.77 -30.11 15.17
CA SER A 446 -10.17 -29.63 16.41
C SER A 446 -9.15 -28.51 16.22
N SER A 447 -8.59 -28.37 15.02
CA SER A 447 -7.55 -27.41 14.65
C SER A 447 -8.05 -26.16 13.93
#